data_AF-A0AAJ1TDH6-F1
#
_entry.id   AF-A0AAJ1TDH6-F1
#
_cell.length_a   1.000
_cell.length_b   1.000
_cell.length_c   1.000
_cell.angle_alpha   90.00
_cell.angle_beta   90.00
_cell.angle_gamma   90.00
#
_symmetry.space_group_name_H-M   'P 1'
#
loop_
_entity.id
_entity.type
_entity.pdbx_description
1 polymer ?
#
loop_
_entity_poly.entity_id
_entity_poly.type
_entity_poly.pdbx_seq_one_letter_code
_entity_poly.pdbx_strand_id
1 'polypeptide(L)'
;MKKFLSVCLAFALMLSVGLVASGNGVMAKEQAKPGIGTQAIDITGVWRGNDGGLYYIRQVGNTVWWSGMSNNGVGTNWTNVFRGQLNGDSVAGTWADVPRGAVMGYGSLSFTVFYTATGMQLKRTSVSGGFGGSLWYR
;
A
#
# COMPACT_ATOMS: atom_id res chain seq x y z
N MET A 1 -48.84 -11.69 -36.40
CA MET A 1 -48.12 -10.43 -36.62
C MET A 1 -46.66 -10.78 -36.95
N LYS A 2 -46.34 -11.39 -38.10
CA LYS A 2 -46.04 -10.84 -39.45
C LYS A 2 -44.95 -9.74 -39.47
N LYS A 3 -43.83 -10.10 -40.13
CA LYS A 3 -42.55 -9.42 -40.40
C LYS A 3 -42.67 -8.24 -41.40
N PHE A 4 -41.76 -7.27 -41.34
CA PHE A 4 -41.37 -6.34 -42.44
C PHE A 4 -39.86 -5.98 -42.27
N LEU A 5 -38.91 -6.47 -43.08
CA LEU A 5 -38.28 -5.86 -44.29
C LEU A 5 -38.00 -4.34 -44.16
N SER A 6 -36.75 -3.86 -43.99
CA SER A 6 -35.62 -3.71 -44.95
C SER A 6 -35.92 -2.82 -46.15
N VAL A 7 -35.31 -1.61 -46.25
CA VAL A 7 -34.81 -0.98 -47.49
C VAL A 7 -33.72 0.06 -47.17
N CYS A 8 -32.64 -0.03 -47.95
CA CYS A 8 -31.42 0.77 -48.00
C CYS A 8 -31.62 2.24 -48.44
N LEU A 9 -30.70 3.12 -48.03
CA LEU A 9 -30.25 4.23 -48.88
C LEU A 9 -28.74 4.43 -48.72
N ALA A 10 -28.00 4.12 -49.78
CA ALA A 10 -26.57 4.35 -49.93
C ALA A 10 -26.35 5.32 -51.10
N PHE A 11 -25.57 6.37 -50.88
CA PHE A 11 -25.04 7.32 -51.88
C PHE A 11 -23.92 8.11 -51.17
N ALA A 12 -22.75 8.47 -51.69
CA ALA A 12 -21.85 7.95 -52.71
C ALA A 12 -20.50 8.67 -52.45
N LEU A 13 -19.40 7.92 -52.56
CA LEU A 13 -18.00 8.26 -52.83
C LEU A 13 -17.57 9.76 -52.94
N MET A 14 -16.52 10.16 -52.21
CA MET A 14 -15.41 10.98 -52.75
C MET A 14 -14.09 10.76 -51.98
N LEU A 15 -13.00 10.72 -52.75
CA LEU A 15 -11.62 10.38 -52.41
C LEU A 15 -10.87 11.51 -51.65
N SER A 16 -10.00 11.08 -50.74
CA SER A 16 -8.67 11.60 -50.35
C SER A 16 -8.42 13.10 -50.25
N VAL A 17 -7.94 13.55 -49.09
CA VAL A 17 -6.58 14.10 -48.86
C VAL A 17 -6.29 13.94 -47.37
N GLY A 18 -5.15 13.33 -47.05
CA GLY A 18 -4.69 13.18 -45.68
C GLY A 18 -4.27 14.52 -45.08
N LEU A 19 -4.60 14.72 -43.80
CA LEU A 19 -3.88 15.66 -42.95
C LEU A 19 -3.36 14.89 -41.74
N VAL A 20 -2.06 14.62 -41.77
CA VAL A 20 -1.29 14.12 -40.64
C VAL A 20 -1.16 15.29 -39.65
N ALA A 21 -1.84 15.20 -38.52
CA ALA A 21 -1.51 16.00 -37.35
C ALA A 21 -0.63 15.16 -36.42
N SER A 22 0.69 15.33 -36.59
CA SER A 22 1.73 14.95 -35.65
C SER A 22 1.58 15.74 -34.34
N GLY A 23 1.81 15.10 -33.20
CA GLY A 23 2.01 15.85 -31.96
C GLY A 23 1.77 15.07 -30.67
N ASN A 24 2.66 14.12 -30.40
CA ASN A 24 3.08 13.72 -29.05
C ASN A 24 1.96 13.38 -28.04
N GLY A 25 1.30 12.24 -28.26
CA GLY A 25 0.76 11.46 -27.16
C GLY A 25 1.90 10.93 -26.30
N VAL A 26 2.42 11.74 -25.38
CA VAL A 26 3.07 11.20 -24.19
C VAL A 26 1.96 10.57 -23.36
N MET A 27 1.65 9.33 -23.69
CA MET A 27 1.01 8.41 -22.76
C MET A 27 1.94 8.38 -21.56
N ALA A 28 1.57 9.12 -20.50
CA ALA A 28 2.22 8.97 -19.21
C ALA A 28 2.23 7.48 -18.94
N LYS A 29 3.43 6.88 -18.86
CA LYS A 29 3.56 5.55 -18.28
C LYS A 29 2.98 5.72 -16.89
N GLU A 30 1.75 5.27 -16.70
CA GLU A 30 1.30 4.87 -15.37
C GLU A 30 2.37 3.88 -14.94
N GLN A 31 3.26 4.35 -14.08
CA GLN A 31 4.34 3.55 -13.57
C GLN A 31 3.63 2.48 -12.77
N ALA A 32 3.44 1.32 -13.42
CA ALA A 32 2.86 0.15 -12.80
C ALA A 32 3.54 0.02 -11.45
N LYS A 33 2.74 0.07 -10.37
CA LYS A 33 3.16 -0.36 -9.05
C LYS A 33 4.05 -1.56 -9.28
N PRO A 34 5.33 -1.56 -8.85
CA PRO A 34 6.22 -2.68 -9.09
C PRO A 34 5.43 -3.93 -8.74
N GLY A 35 5.08 -4.68 -9.79
CA GLY A 35 4.37 -5.93 -9.61
C GLY A 35 5.30 -6.70 -8.72
N ILE A 36 4.85 -6.99 -7.50
CA ILE A 36 5.57 -7.91 -6.64
C ILE A 36 5.53 -9.18 -7.45
N GLY A 37 6.61 -9.41 -8.23
CA GLY A 37 6.88 -10.71 -8.80
C GLY A 37 6.76 -11.70 -7.66
N THR A 38 6.37 -12.93 -7.96
CA THR A 38 6.07 -14.06 -7.08
C THR A 38 7.04 -14.36 -5.91
N GLN A 39 8.02 -13.49 -5.63
CA GLN A 39 8.67 -13.37 -4.35
C GLN A 39 7.64 -13.18 -3.23
N ALA A 40 7.59 -14.17 -2.34
CA ALA A 40 6.86 -14.06 -1.10
C ALA A 40 7.34 -12.83 -0.32
N ILE A 41 6.41 -11.98 0.11
CA ILE A 41 6.70 -10.84 0.96
C ILE A 41 7.22 -11.36 2.30
N ASP A 42 8.39 -10.88 2.72
CA ASP A 42 8.92 -11.05 4.07
C ASP A 42 9.27 -9.69 4.67
N ILE A 43 8.45 -9.26 5.62
CA ILE A 43 8.65 -8.00 6.36
C ILE A 43 9.40 -8.19 7.68
N THR A 44 9.91 -9.39 7.98
CA THR A 44 10.72 -9.64 9.18
C THR A 44 11.96 -8.75 9.20
N GLY A 45 12.17 -8.00 10.28
CA GLY A 45 13.34 -7.15 10.43
C GLY A 45 13.13 -5.99 11.39
N VAL A 46 14.13 -5.10 11.42
CA VAL A 46 14.07 -3.85 12.19
C VAL A 46 13.69 -2.72 11.23
N TRP A 47 12.69 -1.94 11.62
CA TRP A 47 12.09 -0.90 10.82
C TRP A 47 12.09 0.43 11.56
N ARG A 48 12.37 1.52 10.85
CA ARG A 48 12.27 2.88 11.39
C ARG A 48 10.92 3.47 11.01
N GLY A 49 10.19 3.97 12.00
CA GLY A 49 8.97 4.74 11.78
C GLY A 49 9.26 6.23 11.60
N ASN A 50 8.40 6.92 10.85
CA ASN A 50 8.44 8.37 10.73
C ASN A 50 7.95 9.14 11.98
N ASP A 51 7.62 8.45 13.06
CA ASP A 51 7.23 8.97 14.37
C ASP A 51 8.37 8.92 15.40
N GLY A 52 9.61 8.65 14.94
CA GLY A 52 10.78 8.48 15.80
C GLY A 52 10.84 7.12 16.51
N GLY A 53 10.00 6.17 16.11
CA GLY A 53 9.97 4.82 16.63
C GLY A 53 10.93 3.85 15.93
N LEU A 54 11.40 2.85 16.68
CA LEU A 54 12.05 1.65 16.15
C LEU A 54 11.13 0.45 16.36
N TYR A 55 10.95 -0.35 15.32
CA TYR A 55 9.99 -1.45 15.27
C TYR A 55 10.69 -2.76 14.93
N TYR A 56 10.46 -3.77 15.76
CA TYR A 56 10.95 -5.14 15.55
C TYR A 56 9.80 -5.96 15.03
N ILE A 57 9.80 -6.25 13.73
CA ILE A 57 8.72 -6.96 13.06
C ILE A 57 9.13 -8.41 12.82
N ARG A 58 8.23 -9.34 13.12
CA ARG A 58 8.39 -10.78 12.83
C ARG A 58 7.17 -11.29 12.08
N GLN A 59 7.40 -11.88 10.91
CA GLN A 59 6.37 -12.53 10.11
C GLN A 59 6.48 -14.06 10.21
N VAL A 60 5.47 -14.74 10.74
CA VAL A 60 5.36 -16.20 10.80
C VAL A 60 4.21 -16.64 9.90
N GLY A 61 4.53 -17.15 8.71
CA GLY A 61 3.53 -17.38 7.67
C GLY A 61 2.85 -16.06 7.29
N ASN A 62 1.52 -16.01 7.43
CA ASN A 62 0.74 -14.79 7.24
C ASN A 62 0.55 -13.97 8.53
N THR A 63 0.99 -14.45 9.69
CA THR A 63 0.85 -13.70 10.95
C THR A 63 2.03 -12.75 11.14
N VAL A 64 1.72 -11.49 11.40
CA VAL A 64 2.70 -10.43 11.66
C VAL A 64 2.61 -10.05 13.12
N TRP A 65 3.75 -10.02 13.79
CA TRP A 65 3.94 -9.49 15.13
C TRP A 65 4.88 -8.30 15.07
N TRP A 66 4.69 -7.31 15.92
CA TRP A 66 5.74 -6.34 16.20
C TRP A 66 5.90 -6.02 17.68
N SER A 67 7.04 -5.42 18.00
CA SER A 67 7.21 -4.51 19.12
C SER A 67 7.71 -3.16 18.60
N GLY A 68 7.02 -2.08 18.90
CA GLY A 68 7.40 -0.71 18.56
C GLY A 68 7.81 0.08 19.81
N MET A 69 8.86 0.88 19.71
CA MET A 69 9.35 1.70 20.82
C MET A 69 9.72 3.11 20.35
N SER A 70 9.18 4.11 21.03
CA SER A 70 9.55 5.53 20.87
C SER A 70 11.04 5.79 21.08
N ASN A 71 11.50 6.98 20.69
CA ASN A 71 12.85 7.48 20.99
C ASN A 71 13.94 6.52 20.46
N ASN A 72 13.83 6.13 19.19
CA ASN A 72 14.76 5.22 18.51
C ASN A 72 14.99 3.89 19.26
N GLY A 73 13.94 3.31 19.82
CA GLY A 73 14.02 2.01 20.50
C GLY A 73 14.19 2.07 22.01
N VAL A 74 14.21 3.26 22.62
CA VAL A 74 14.29 3.40 24.08
C VAL A 74 12.95 3.09 24.74
N GLY A 75 11.85 3.55 24.15
CA GLY A 75 10.48 3.23 24.57
C GLY A 75 9.92 4.06 25.74
N THR A 76 10.55 5.18 26.09
CA THR A 76 10.19 5.99 27.27
C THR A 76 8.90 6.79 27.14
N ASN A 77 8.45 7.14 25.93
CA ASN A 77 7.17 7.84 25.75
C ASN A 77 6.04 6.83 25.57
N TRP A 78 6.22 5.95 24.58
CA TRP A 78 5.32 4.85 24.26
C TRP A 78 6.14 3.61 23.88
N THR A 79 5.54 2.44 24.13
CA THR A 79 5.98 1.14 23.65
C THR A 79 4.73 0.35 23.32
N ASN A 80 4.63 -0.21 22.13
CA ASN A 80 3.45 -0.99 21.72
C ASN A 80 3.80 -2.35 21.16
N VAL A 81 2.79 -3.21 21.18
CA VAL A 81 2.77 -4.49 20.48
C VAL A 81 1.68 -4.45 19.41
N PHE A 82 1.86 -5.24 18.36
CA PHE A 82 0.88 -5.44 17.30
C PHE A 82 0.80 -6.90 16.93
N ARG A 83 -0.41 -7.34 16.57
CA ARG A 83 -0.64 -8.60 15.89
C ARG A 83 -1.59 -8.37 14.73
N GLY A 84 -1.22 -8.86 13.54
CA GLY A 84 -2.07 -8.77 12.35
C GLY A 84 -1.82 -9.91 11.37
N GLN A 85 -2.57 -9.87 10.27
CA GLN A 85 -2.51 -10.86 9.19
C GLN A 85 -2.13 -10.17 7.88
N LEU A 86 -1.13 -10.72 7.19
CA LEU A 86 -0.68 -10.35 5.86
C LEU A 86 -1.51 -11.11 4.81
N ASN A 87 -2.20 -10.37 3.95
CA ASN A 87 -2.98 -10.88 2.81
C ASN A 87 -2.54 -10.14 1.55
N GLY A 88 -1.89 -10.85 0.61
CA GLY A 88 -1.21 -10.21 -0.50
C GLY A 88 -0.11 -9.28 0.03
N ASP A 89 -0.27 -7.98 -0.18
CA ASP A 89 0.62 -6.92 0.28
C ASP A 89 0.08 -6.11 1.47
N SER A 90 -1.08 -6.49 2.00
CA SER A 90 -1.79 -5.70 2.99
C SER A 90 -1.80 -6.42 4.33
N VAL A 91 -1.47 -5.69 5.39
CA VAL A 91 -1.50 -6.18 6.77
C VAL A 91 -2.62 -5.46 7.51
N ALA A 92 -3.45 -6.21 8.22
CA ALA A 92 -4.49 -5.67 9.10
C ALA A 92 -4.46 -6.38 10.46
N GLY A 93 -4.60 -5.62 11.54
CA GLY A 93 -4.53 -6.16 12.90
C GLY A 93 -4.89 -5.15 13.98
N THR A 94 -4.50 -5.46 15.20
CA THR A 94 -4.68 -4.60 16.38
C THR A 94 -3.35 -4.32 17.06
N TRP A 95 -3.29 -3.17 17.72
CA TRP A 95 -2.14 -2.71 18.50
C TRP A 95 -2.58 -2.25 19.88
N ALA A 96 -1.65 -2.28 20.82
CA ALA A 96 -1.81 -1.71 22.16
C ALA A 96 -0.46 -1.25 22.69
N ASP A 97 -0.44 -0.09 23.36
CA ASP A 97 0.69 0.31 24.19
C ASP A 97 0.77 -0.57 25.45
N VAL A 98 1.98 -0.75 25.96
CA VAL A 98 2.32 -1.56 27.15
C VAL A 98 3.13 -0.71 28.14
N PRO A 99 3.15 -1.03 29.45
CA PRO A 99 3.67 -0.17 30.53
C PRO A 99 5.21 -0.03 30.58
N ARG A 100 5.84 0.29 29.46
CA ARG A 100 7.23 0.77 29.38
C ARG A 100 7.28 2.29 29.16
N GLY A 101 6.29 2.83 28.44
CA GLY A 101 6.04 4.27 28.34
C GLY A 101 4.78 4.67 29.11
N ALA A 102 4.46 5.97 29.10
CA ALA A 102 3.29 6.52 29.78
C ALA A 102 2.02 6.50 28.91
N VAL A 103 2.15 6.47 27.58
CA VAL A 103 1.01 6.35 26.68
C VAL A 103 0.41 4.95 26.78
N MET A 104 -0.92 4.86 26.76
CA MET A 104 -1.70 3.63 26.94
C MET A 104 -2.80 3.50 25.87
N GLY A 105 -2.48 3.88 24.62
CA GLY A 105 -3.42 3.79 23.50
C GLY A 105 -3.58 2.36 22.99
N TYR A 106 -4.66 2.12 22.27
CA TYR A 106 -4.92 0.84 21.59
C TYR A 106 -5.91 1.03 20.45
N GLY A 107 -5.89 0.11 19.49
CA GLY A 107 -6.85 0.15 18.39
C GLY A 107 -6.53 -0.80 17.27
N SER A 108 -7.14 -0.54 16.13
CA SER A 108 -6.86 -1.20 14.86
C SER A 108 -5.79 -0.45 14.08
N LEU A 109 -5.00 -1.20 13.31
CA LEU A 109 -4.01 -0.66 12.38
C LEU A 109 -4.01 -1.50 11.11
N SER A 110 -3.92 -0.84 9.96
CA SER A 110 -3.67 -1.48 8.67
C SER A 110 -2.61 -0.73 7.87
N PHE A 111 -1.79 -1.46 7.13
CA PHE A 111 -0.75 -0.90 6.27
C PHE A 111 -0.50 -1.79 5.04
N THR A 112 0.04 -1.20 3.99
CA THR A 112 0.43 -1.90 2.76
C THR A 112 1.94 -1.90 2.61
N VAL A 113 2.47 -3.02 2.11
CA VAL A 113 3.87 -3.23 1.75
C VAL A 113 4.08 -2.81 0.30
N PHE A 114 5.13 -2.04 0.03
CA PHE A 114 5.51 -1.67 -1.33
C PHE A 114 7.02 -1.51 -1.44
N TYR A 115 7.53 -1.61 -2.66
CA TYR A 115 8.95 -1.43 -2.97
C TYR A 115 9.19 -0.07 -3.59
N THR A 116 10.29 0.55 -3.20
CA THR A 116 10.84 1.78 -3.76
C THR A 116 12.22 1.50 -4.34
N ALA A 117 12.81 2.46 -5.05
CA ALA A 117 14.18 2.35 -5.56
C ALA A 117 15.22 2.15 -4.44
N THR A 118 14.90 2.55 -3.21
CA THR A 118 15.81 2.52 -2.06
C THR A 118 15.52 1.39 -1.07
N GLY A 119 14.51 0.56 -1.33
CA GLY A 119 14.14 -0.54 -0.44
C GLY A 119 12.63 -0.72 -0.24
N MET A 120 12.30 -1.64 0.66
CA MET A 120 10.93 -1.96 1.03
C MET A 120 10.40 -0.93 2.04
N GLN A 121 9.13 -0.55 1.89
CA GLN A 121 8.43 0.36 2.79
C GLN A 121 7.07 -0.20 3.21
N LEU A 122 6.63 0.19 4.39
CA LEU A 122 5.27 -0.04 4.89
C LEU A 122 4.57 1.32 4.98
N LYS A 123 3.35 1.44 4.46
CA LYS A 123 2.55 2.68 4.56
C LYS A 123 1.20 2.38 5.17
N ARG A 124 0.88 3.11 6.24
CA ARG A 124 -0.41 3.00 6.92
C ARG A 124 -1.55 3.35 5.98
N THR A 125 -2.60 2.54 6.01
CA THR A 125 -3.82 2.69 5.21
C THR A 125 -5.04 2.99 6.07
N SER A 126 -5.11 2.50 7.31
CA SER A 126 -6.20 2.78 8.26
C SER A 126 -5.73 2.67 9.70
N VAL A 127 -6.38 3.39 10.61
CA VAL A 127 -6.03 3.46 12.03
C VAL A 127 -7.19 3.88 12.92
N SER A 128 -7.22 3.35 14.14
CA SER A 128 -7.97 3.91 15.28
C SER A 128 -7.06 4.01 16.51
N GLY A 129 -7.50 4.73 17.55
CA GLY A 129 -6.78 4.83 18.83
C GLY A 129 -5.60 5.82 18.84
N GLY A 130 -5.41 6.60 17.78
CA GLY A 130 -4.40 7.66 17.74
C GLY A 130 -2.96 7.20 17.49
N PHE A 131 -2.75 6.04 16.86
CA PHE A 131 -1.42 5.53 16.55
C PHE A 131 -0.59 6.55 15.71
N GLY A 132 0.68 6.78 16.10
CA GLY A 132 1.54 7.81 15.52
C GLY A 132 2.11 7.46 14.14
N GLY A 133 2.85 6.36 14.04
CA GLY A 133 3.56 5.95 12.83
C GLY A 133 2.65 5.77 11.61
N SER A 134 3.12 6.23 10.45
CA SER A 134 2.38 6.17 9.17
C SER A 134 3.23 5.69 7.99
N LEU A 135 4.55 5.72 8.13
CA LEU A 135 5.51 5.22 7.15
C LEU A 135 6.66 4.54 7.88
N TRP A 136 7.02 3.34 7.42
CA TRP A 136 8.17 2.58 7.92
C TRP A 136 9.10 2.20 6.79
N TYR A 137 10.41 2.28 7.05
CA TYR A 137 11.47 1.96 6.08
C TYR A 137 12.61 1.18 6.75
N ARG A 138 13.34 0.42 5.94
CA ARG A 138 14.54 -0.34 6.31
C ARG A 138 15.56 -0.33 5.18
#